data_AF-A0A9D2NLI8-F1
#
_entry.id   AF-A0A9D2NLI8-F1
#
_cell.length_a   1.000
_cell.length_b   1.000
_cell.length_c   1.000
_cell.angle_alpha   90.00
_cell.angle_beta   90.00
_cell.angle_gamma   90.00
#
_symmetry.space_group_name_H-M   'P 1'
#
loop_
_entity.id
_entity.type
_entity.pdbx_description
1 polymer ?
#
loop_
_entity_poly.entity_id
_entity_poly.type
_entity_poly.pdbx_seq_one_letter_code
_entity_poly.pdbx_strand_id
1 'polypeptide(L)'
;MRSIQMRILHMKQEDMVHIFSIEGLRYLMEEGRISGYPDALYRPLDVPTRSWLLKRYYQYIQSTPHSCICVREDCIRLPRHISVVSSSNVDNGIAFWNSSQSGLRYFQITESGISQKFYDFCRFLEAGNMARSCEETLELIRNMIMEYGGIL
;
A
#
# COMPACT_ATOMS: atom_id res chain seq x y z
N MET A 1 12.90 -0.74 -19.07
CA MET A 1 13.29 0.46 -18.29
C MET A 1 12.44 1.70 -18.58
N ARG A 2 12.12 2.01 -19.86
CA ARG A 2 11.28 3.18 -20.22
C ARG A 2 9.86 3.17 -19.61
N SER A 3 9.22 2.00 -19.52
CA SER A 3 7.86 1.84 -18.95
C SER A 3 7.78 2.12 -17.45
N ILE A 4 8.79 1.70 -16.67
CA ILE A 4 8.84 1.92 -15.23
C ILE A 4 9.04 3.41 -14.91
N GLN A 5 9.92 4.10 -15.65
CA GLN A 5 10.11 5.54 -15.49
C GLN A 5 8.85 6.32 -15.85
N MET A 6 8.15 5.93 -16.92
CA MET A 6 6.85 6.51 -17.27
C MET A 6 5.80 6.24 -16.18
N ARG A 7 5.77 5.04 -15.60
CA ARG A 7 4.86 4.75 -14.48
C ARG A 7 5.20 5.60 -13.27
N ILE A 8 6.47 5.75 -12.89
CA ILE A 8 6.90 6.60 -11.76
C ILE A 8 6.52 8.08 -11.99
N LEU A 9 6.75 8.60 -13.20
CA LEU A 9 6.32 9.95 -13.58
C LEU A 9 4.81 10.11 -13.50
N HIS A 10 4.07 9.12 -13.98
CA HIS A 10 2.62 9.08 -13.89
C HIS A 10 2.16 9.06 -12.42
N MET A 11 2.76 8.21 -11.59
CA MET A 11 2.46 8.15 -10.15
C MET A 11 2.66 9.49 -9.45
N LYS A 12 3.71 10.23 -9.83
CA LYS A 12 4.00 11.57 -9.29
C LYS A 12 3.03 12.64 -9.80
N GLN A 13 2.52 12.51 -11.03
CA GLN A 13 1.52 13.43 -11.59
C GLN A 13 0.10 13.16 -11.09
N GLU A 14 -0.20 11.92 -10.70
CA GLU A 14 -1.56 11.47 -10.35
C GLU A 14 -1.97 11.70 -8.87
N ASP A 15 -1.09 12.26 -8.04
CA ASP A 15 -1.27 12.38 -6.56
C ASP A 15 -1.79 11.07 -5.94
N MET A 16 -1.27 9.92 -6.42
CA MET A 16 -1.74 8.64 -5.91
C MET A 16 -1.34 8.44 -4.47
N VAL A 17 -2.29 7.90 -3.71
CA VAL A 17 -2.14 7.59 -2.30
C VAL A 17 -2.06 6.09 -2.12
N HIS A 18 -1.00 5.64 -1.45
CA HIS A 18 -0.79 4.24 -1.07
C HIS A 18 -1.29 4.01 0.35
N ILE A 19 -2.41 3.31 0.48
CA ILE A 19 -2.98 2.96 1.78
C ILE A 19 -2.49 1.57 2.19
N PHE A 20 -1.98 1.44 3.42
CA PHE A 20 -1.49 0.17 3.96
C PHE A 20 -1.70 0.08 5.48
N SER A 21 -1.52 -1.11 6.04
CA SER A 21 -1.54 -1.37 7.49
C SER A 21 -0.21 -1.96 7.96
N ILE A 22 0.11 -1.79 9.24
CA ILE A 22 1.28 -2.43 9.88
C ILE A 22 1.13 -3.95 9.87
N GLU A 23 -0.10 -4.46 10.03
CA GLU A 23 -0.41 -5.89 9.87
C GLU A 23 0.02 -6.41 8.49
N GLY A 24 -0.21 -5.64 7.43
CA GLY A 24 0.20 -6.00 6.06
C GLY A 24 1.72 -6.07 5.90
N LEU A 25 2.45 -5.14 6.50
CA LEU A 25 3.92 -5.17 6.50
C LEU A 25 4.46 -6.34 7.33
N ARG A 26 3.83 -6.64 8.46
CA ARG A 26 4.19 -7.80 9.29
C ARG A 26 3.99 -9.11 8.55
N TYR A 27 2.87 -9.25 7.83
CA TYR A 27 2.61 -10.40 6.95
C TYR A 27 3.69 -10.57 5.87
N LEU A 28 4.18 -9.49 5.27
CA LEU A 28 5.33 -9.54 4.36
C LEU A 28 6.59 -10.07 5.06
N MET A 29 6.87 -9.60 6.28
CA MET A 29 8.08 -10.01 7.01
C MET A 29 8.03 -11.47 7.45
N GLU A 30 6.87 -11.95 7.91
CA GLU A 30 6.67 -13.31 8.42
C GLU A 30 6.57 -14.34 7.28
N GLU A 31 5.72 -14.06 6.28
CA GLU A 31 5.37 -15.03 5.25
C GLU A 31 6.12 -14.81 3.94
N GLY A 32 6.78 -13.66 3.75
CA GLY A 32 7.35 -13.30 2.44
C GLY A 32 6.27 -13.08 1.38
N ARG A 33 5.05 -12.77 1.81
CA ARG A 33 3.86 -12.63 0.97
C ARG A 33 3.31 -11.19 1.01
N ILE A 34 2.77 -10.74 -0.10
CA ILE A 34 2.15 -9.42 -0.26
C ILE A 34 0.71 -9.69 -0.62
N SER A 35 -0.21 -9.26 0.23
CA SER A 35 -1.61 -9.69 0.18
C SER A 35 -2.35 -9.31 -1.11
N GLY A 36 -1.86 -8.30 -1.83
CA GLY A 36 -2.38 -7.90 -3.15
C GLY A 36 -1.97 -8.80 -4.33
N TYR A 37 -1.06 -9.76 -4.12
CA TYR A 37 -0.58 -10.65 -5.17
C TYR A 37 -0.98 -12.11 -4.87
N PRO A 38 -1.56 -12.84 -5.84
CA PRO A 38 -1.85 -14.26 -5.68
C PRO A 38 -0.60 -15.10 -5.42
N ASP A 39 -0.75 -16.10 -4.56
CA ASP A 39 0.33 -17.05 -4.22
C ASP A 39 0.88 -17.80 -5.42
N ALA A 40 0.09 -17.97 -6.48
CA ALA A 40 0.49 -18.63 -7.72
C ALA A 40 1.46 -17.79 -8.57
N LEU A 41 1.55 -16.47 -8.36
CA LEU A 41 2.39 -15.60 -9.19
C LEU A 41 3.88 -15.66 -8.83
N TYR A 42 4.21 -16.04 -7.59
CA TYR A 42 5.58 -16.05 -7.11
C TYR A 42 5.74 -16.96 -5.90
N ARG A 43 6.98 -17.31 -5.56
CA ARG A 43 7.29 -18.01 -4.29
C ARG A 43 7.46 -16.99 -3.17
N PRO A 44 7.22 -17.36 -1.89
CA PRO A 44 7.54 -16.49 -0.76
C PRO A 44 8.92 -15.87 -0.89
N LEU A 45 9.02 -14.56 -0.70
CA LEU A 45 10.29 -13.85 -0.74
C LEU A 45 11.22 -14.40 0.34
N ASP A 46 12.52 -14.44 0.08
CA ASP A 46 13.49 -14.82 1.11
C ASP A 46 13.68 -13.69 2.13
N VAL A 47 14.21 -14.03 3.31
CA VAL A 47 14.40 -13.06 4.41
C VAL A 47 15.24 -11.84 3.99
N PRO A 48 16.36 -11.98 3.26
CA PRO A 48 17.11 -10.83 2.77
C PRO A 48 16.29 -9.90 1.87
N THR A 49 15.47 -10.44 0.97
CA THR A 49 14.61 -9.64 0.08
C THR A 49 13.52 -8.93 0.85
N ARG A 50 12.89 -9.58 1.85
CA ARG A 50 11.89 -8.95 2.73
C ARG A 50 12.47 -7.72 3.44
N SER A 51 13.62 -7.90 4.09
CA SER A 51 14.32 -6.81 4.80
C SER A 51 14.75 -5.69 3.86
N TRP A 52 15.24 -6.03 2.66
CA TRP A 52 15.57 -5.04 1.65
C TRP A 52 14.34 -4.23 1.22
N LEU A 53 13.22 -4.89 0.93
CA LEU A 53 11.97 -4.23 0.55
C LEU A 53 11.46 -3.28 1.65
N LEU A 54 11.45 -3.73 2.91
CA LEU A 54 10.98 -2.91 4.03
C LEU A 54 11.83 -1.65 4.21
N LYS A 55 13.17 -1.76 4.09
CA LYS A 55 14.07 -0.59 4.12
C LYS A 55 13.84 0.37 2.96
N ARG A 56 13.63 -0.17 1.75
CA ARG A 56 13.31 0.66 0.57
C ARG A 56 11.97 1.36 0.74
N TYR A 57 11.00 0.71 1.36
CA TYR A 57 9.69 1.30 1.64
C TYR A 57 9.78 2.39 2.71
N TYR A 58 10.56 2.18 3.77
CA TYR A 58 10.89 3.22 4.76
C TYR A 58 11.48 4.47 4.09
N GLN A 59 12.52 4.29 3.27
CA GLN A 59 13.15 5.40 2.52
C GLN A 59 12.17 6.09 1.57
N TYR A 60 11.28 5.34 0.95
CA TYR A 60 10.25 5.88 0.08
C TYR A 60 9.27 6.77 0.85
N ILE A 61 8.69 6.27 1.96
CA ILE A 61 7.78 7.06 2.81
C ILE A 61 8.46 8.33 3.31
N GLN A 62 9.71 8.22 3.78
CA GLN A 62 10.49 9.37 4.26
C GLN A 62 10.66 10.46 3.20
N SER A 63 10.79 10.08 1.92
CA SER A 63 10.94 11.01 0.79
C SER A 63 9.61 11.47 0.18
N THR A 64 8.49 10.85 0.55
CA THR A 64 7.14 11.10 0.00
C THR A 64 6.05 11.06 1.09
N PRO A 65 6.13 11.94 2.11
CA PRO A 65 5.32 11.81 3.33
C PRO A 65 3.80 11.86 3.12
N HIS A 66 3.32 12.43 2.01
CA HIS A 66 1.88 12.52 1.68
C HIS A 66 1.39 11.45 0.70
N SER A 67 2.28 10.58 0.22
CA SER A 67 1.95 9.55 -0.77
C SER A 67 1.63 8.20 -0.14
N CYS A 68 1.79 8.06 1.18
CA CYS A 68 1.60 6.82 1.91
C CYS A 68 0.77 7.06 3.18
N ILE A 69 -0.37 6.38 3.30
CA ILE A 69 -1.25 6.45 4.45
C ILE A 69 -1.20 5.11 5.20
N CYS A 70 -0.63 5.13 6.40
CA CYS A 70 -0.71 3.99 7.31
C CYS A 70 -2.02 4.07 8.09
N VAL A 71 -2.97 3.18 7.82
CA VAL A 71 -4.25 3.18 8.56
C VAL A 71 -4.07 2.70 9.99
N ARG A 72 -4.92 3.23 10.86
CA ARG A 72 -5.13 2.74 12.21
C ARG A 72 -6.06 1.53 12.16
N GLU A 73 -5.55 0.36 12.52
CA GLU A 73 -6.30 -0.90 12.43
C GLU A 73 -7.47 -1.01 13.43
N ASP A 74 -7.47 -0.16 14.47
CA ASP A 74 -8.59 0.05 15.41
C ASP A 74 -9.71 0.90 14.81
N CYS A 75 -9.46 1.66 13.73
CA CYS A 75 -10.45 2.47 13.04
C CYS A 75 -10.91 1.82 11.72
N ILE A 76 -9.95 1.36 10.91
CA ILE A 76 -10.20 0.76 9.59
C ILE A 76 -9.40 -0.53 9.47
N ARG A 77 -10.11 -1.63 9.22
CA ARG A 77 -9.49 -2.91 8.86
C ARG A 77 -9.50 -3.10 7.36
N LEU A 78 -8.31 -3.10 6.77
CA LEU A 78 -8.13 -3.44 5.35
C LEU A 78 -8.17 -4.97 5.20
N PRO A 79 -9.11 -5.51 4.41
CA PRO A 79 -9.14 -6.95 4.16
C PRO A 79 -7.86 -7.38 3.44
N ARG A 80 -7.17 -8.41 3.96
CA ARG A 80 -5.89 -8.88 3.39
C ARG A 80 -5.98 -9.16 1.89
N HIS A 81 -7.08 -9.74 1.43
CA HIS A 81 -7.25 -10.11 0.03
C HIS A 81 -7.60 -8.92 -0.89
N ILE A 82 -7.76 -7.70 -0.37
CA ILE A 82 -8.16 -6.53 -1.14
C ILE A 82 -7.01 -5.52 -1.19
N SER A 83 -6.55 -5.21 -2.40
CA SER A 83 -5.73 -4.03 -2.67
C SER A 83 -6.57 -2.96 -3.34
N VAL A 84 -6.45 -1.71 -2.92
CA VAL A 84 -7.16 -0.55 -3.47
C VAL A 84 -6.16 0.40 -4.10
N VAL A 85 -6.36 0.75 -5.36
CA VAL A 85 -5.66 1.86 -6.00
C VAL A 85 -6.70 2.87 -6.47
N SER A 86 -6.56 4.10 -5.99
CA SER A 86 -7.37 5.24 -6.40
C SER A 86 -6.46 6.25 -7.10
N SER A 87 -6.79 6.62 -8.34
CA SER A 87 -6.14 7.71 -9.08
C SER A 87 -7.17 8.77 -9.41
N SER A 88 -6.77 10.03 -9.30
CA SER A 88 -7.63 11.18 -9.58
C SER A 88 -7.87 11.41 -11.08
N ASN A 89 -7.10 10.79 -11.99
CA ASN A 89 -7.04 11.24 -13.39
C ASN A 89 -7.06 10.15 -14.49
N VAL A 90 -7.17 8.87 -14.16
CA VAL A 90 -7.44 7.82 -15.18
C VAL A 90 -8.90 7.39 -15.04
N ASP A 91 -9.76 8.04 -15.83
CA ASP A 91 -11.20 7.77 -15.93
C ASP A 91 -11.99 7.88 -14.60
N ASN A 92 -11.44 8.56 -13.58
CA ASN A 92 -12.00 8.52 -12.22
C ASN A 92 -12.24 7.05 -11.82
N GLY A 93 -11.26 6.18 -12.05
CA GLY A 93 -11.36 4.75 -11.80
C GLY A 93 -10.87 4.37 -10.42
N ILE A 94 -11.60 3.55 -9.69
CA ILE A 94 -11.05 2.81 -8.55
C ILE A 94 -10.89 1.35 -8.91
N ALA A 95 -9.66 0.88 -8.83
CA ALA A 95 -9.31 -0.49 -9.07
C ALA A 95 -9.17 -1.26 -7.75
N PHE A 96 -9.79 -2.43 -7.71
CA PHE A 96 -9.64 -3.40 -6.63
C PHE A 96 -9.07 -4.69 -7.20
N TRP A 97 -8.14 -5.27 -6.45
CA TRP A 97 -7.73 -6.66 -6.66
C TRP A 97 -8.27 -7.47 -5.50
N ASN A 98 -9.03 -8.52 -5.81
CA ASN A 98 -9.45 -9.52 -4.83
C ASN A 98 -8.73 -10.84 -5.12
N SER A 99 -7.80 -11.21 -4.24
CA SER A 99 -7.13 -12.51 -4.28
C SER A 99 -7.86 -13.50 -3.37
N SER A 100 -8.76 -14.31 -3.94
CA SER A 100 -9.52 -15.33 -3.21
C SER A 100 -9.07 -16.74 -3.61
N GLN A 101 -9.56 -17.78 -2.91
CA GLN A 101 -9.37 -19.18 -3.34
C GLN A 101 -9.84 -19.45 -4.77
N SER A 102 -10.76 -18.62 -5.30
CA SER A 102 -11.26 -18.72 -6.67
C SER A 102 -10.41 -17.99 -7.72
N GLY A 103 -9.24 -17.47 -7.33
CA GLY A 103 -8.32 -16.72 -8.18
C GLY A 103 -8.37 -15.21 -7.99
N LEU A 104 -7.55 -14.50 -8.77
CA LEU A 104 -7.45 -13.04 -8.80
C LEU A 104 -8.62 -12.45 -9.58
N ARG A 105 -9.40 -11.59 -8.93
CA ARG A 105 -10.45 -10.80 -9.58
C ARG A 105 -10.06 -9.33 -9.58
N TYR A 106 -10.19 -8.70 -10.74
CA TYR A 106 -10.01 -7.26 -10.89
C TYR A 106 -11.39 -6.61 -10.98
N PHE A 107 -11.65 -5.64 -10.12
CA PHE A 107 -12.85 -4.81 -10.18
C PHE A 107 -12.44 -3.39 -10.48
N GLN A 108 -13.21 -2.71 -11.33
CA GLN A 108 -13.03 -1.30 -11.61
C GLN A 108 -14.37 -0.60 -11.46
N ILE A 109 -14.39 0.43 -10.62
CA ILE A 109 -15.50 1.38 -10.54
C ILE A 109 -15.13 2.57 -11.40
N THR A 110 -15.88 2.80 -12.49
CA THR A 110 -15.66 3.91 -13.44
C THR A 110 -16.70 5.01 -13.33
N GLU A 111 -17.70 4.85 -12.46
CA GLU A 111 -18.70 5.89 -12.22
C GLU A 111 -18.05 7.01 -11.42
N SER A 112 -18.03 8.22 -11.99
CA SER A 112 -17.18 9.32 -11.54
C SER A 112 -17.57 9.87 -10.16
N GLY A 113 -18.85 9.84 -9.80
CA GLY A 113 -19.33 10.29 -8.49
C GLY A 113 -18.92 9.35 -7.36
N ILE A 114 -19.03 8.04 -7.57
CA ILE A 114 -18.64 7.01 -6.61
C ILE A 114 -17.13 7.02 -6.44
N SER A 115 -16.36 7.00 -7.53
CA SER A 115 -14.90 6.99 -7.45
C SER A 115 -14.32 8.24 -6.82
N GLN A 116 -14.88 9.42 -7.13
CA GLN A 116 -14.47 10.65 -6.45
C GLN A 116 -14.72 10.55 -4.94
N LYS A 117 -15.89 10.07 -4.52
CA LYS A 117 -16.20 9.91 -3.09
C LYS A 117 -15.26 8.94 -2.38
N PHE A 118 -14.85 7.86 -3.03
CA PHE A 118 -13.88 6.94 -2.45
C PHE A 118 -12.45 7.53 -2.45
N TYR A 119 -12.05 8.30 -3.46
CA TYR A 119 -10.79 9.06 -3.42
C TYR A 119 -10.80 10.07 -2.26
N ASP A 120 -11.87 10.83 -2.13
CA ASP A 120 -12.06 11.79 -1.03
C ASP A 120 -12.04 11.08 0.32
N PHE A 121 -12.66 9.89 0.42
CA PHE A 121 -12.57 9.04 1.61
C PHE A 121 -11.12 8.62 1.91
N CYS A 122 -10.36 8.20 0.90
CA CYS A 122 -8.95 7.84 1.05
C CYS A 122 -8.11 9.02 1.58
N ARG A 123 -8.38 10.24 1.10
CA ARG A 123 -7.72 11.48 1.59
C ARG A 123 -8.21 11.88 2.98
N PHE A 124 -9.48 11.64 3.28
CA PHE A 124 -10.07 11.91 4.59
C PHE A 124 -9.45 11.06 5.70
N LEU A 125 -8.83 9.91 5.39
CA LEU A 125 -8.23 9.03 6.41
C LEU A 125 -7.25 9.76 7.34
N GLU A 126 -6.44 10.66 6.79
CA GLU A 126 -5.52 11.49 7.55
C GLU A 126 -6.26 12.53 8.41
N ALA A 127 -7.20 13.27 7.81
CA ALA A 127 -7.97 14.31 8.51
C ALA A 127 -8.92 13.74 9.59
N GLY A 128 -9.40 12.51 9.39
CA GLY A 128 -10.36 11.83 10.26
C GLY A 128 -9.72 11.10 11.44
N ASN A 129 -8.42 11.25 11.69
CA ASN A 129 -7.66 10.51 12.71
C ASN A 129 -7.80 8.98 12.55
N MET A 130 -7.94 8.52 11.30
CA MET A 130 -8.00 7.09 10.93
C MET A 130 -6.67 6.60 10.35
N ALA A 131 -5.69 7.49 10.23
CA ALA A 131 -4.32 7.20 9.83
C ALA A 131 -3.34 7.61 10.94
N ARG A 132 -2.19 6.95 10.95
CA ARG A 132 -1.04 7.31 11.78
C ARG A 132 -0.30 8.49 11.15
N SER A 133 0.38 9.29 11.96
CA SER A 133 1.27 10.33 11.42
C SER A 133 2.43 9.70 10.63
N CYS A 134 3.11 10.49 9.80
CA CYS A 134 4.29 10.03 9.08
C CYS A 134 5.39 9.59 10.07
N GLU A 135 5.60 10.35 11.14
CA GLU A 135 6.58 10.05 12.19
C GLU A 135 6.25 8.75 12.93
N GLU A 136 5.00 8.57 13.34
CA GLU A 136 4.54 7.32 13.97
C GLU A 136 4.72 6.12 13.03
N THR A 137 4.39 6.31 11.75
CA THR A 137 4.52 5.28 10.72
C THR A 137 5.98 4.88 10.53
N LEU A 138 6.87 5.85 10.36
CA LEU A 138 8.31 5.61 10.20
C LEU A 138 8.89 4.92 11.43
N GLU A 139 8.50 5.34 12.64
CA GLU A 139 8.97 4.71 13.88
C GLU A 139 8.51 3.26 13.99
N LEU A 140 7.26 2.94 13.62
CA LEU A 140 6.77 1.56 13.60
C LEU A 140 7.53 0.69 12.59
N ILE A 141 7.79 1.22 11.39
CA ILE A 141 8.55 0.49 10.35
C ILE A 141 10.01 0.32 10.79
N ARG A 142 10.63 1.34 11.40
CA ARG A 142 11.99 1.24 11.96
C ARG A 142 12.07 0.15 13.01
N ASN A 143 11.13 0.13 13.96
CA ASN A 143 11.08 -0.90 14.99
C ASN A 143 10.91 -2.29 14.38
N MET A 144 10.08 -2.44 13.35
CA MET A 144 9.95 -3.68 12.60
C MET A 144 11.26 -4.09 11.90
N ILE A 145 11.98 -3.16 11.27
CA ILE A 145 13.28 -3.44 10.65
C ILE A 145 14.26 -4.00 11.68
N MET A 146 14.30 -3.42 12.89
CA MET A 146 15.17 -3.89 13.98
C MET A 146 14.71 -5.25 14.52
N GLU A 147 13.40 -5.47 14.68
CA GLU A 147 12.79 -6.72 15.15
C GLU A 147 13.22 -7.93 14.28
N TYR A 148 13.24 -7.76 12.95
CA TYR A 148 13.66 -8.80 12.00
C TYR A 148 15.17 -8.79 11.69
N GLY A 149 16.00 -8.21 12.58
CA GLY A 149 17.47 -8.27 12.50
C GLY A 149 18.10 -7.35 11.46
N GLY A 150 17.36 -6.37 10.95
CA GLY A 150 17.87 -5.33 10.06
C GLY A 150 18.58 -4.19 10.80
N ILE A 151 19.44 -3.47 10.08
CA ILE A 151 20.02 -2.19 10.49
C ILE A 151 19.57 -1.14 9.47
N LEU A 152 19.18 0.04 9.92
CA LEU A 152 18.61 1.10 9.09
C LEU A 152 19.68 1.98 8.44
#